data_AF-K2NRW0-F1
#
_entry.id   AF-K2NRW0-F1
#
_cell.length_a   1.000
_cell.length_b   1.000
_cell.length_c   1.000
_cell.angle_alpha   90.00
_cell.angle_beta   90.00
_cell.angle_gamma   90.00
#
_symmetry.space_group_name_H-M   'P 1'
#
loop_
_entity.id
_entity.type
_entity.pdbx_description
1 polymer ?
#
loop_
_entity_poly.entity_id
_entity_poly.type
_entity_poly.pdbx_seq_one_letter_code
_entity_poly.pdbx_strand_id
1 'polypeptide(L)'
;MELEVASDGDVYARSLQEARWDILQGLNVAKDWRRIEERHPFFRDVILDARRQAKLLASVLAATEFFLQRLLWCCENDTASSFVDAIKVKQWRASLAVFISLYESSPVPTRARWVVESRERADGTCVVSVDGDENYNIYDHNKVGSMDDFDDDDGSFVETRLKDLVLQCLAIGRIWCRQLGEEDKMAVKVRHALSVMDAFAAPKTLDW
;
A
#
# COMPACT_ATOMS: atom_id res chain seq x y z
N MET A 1 19.23 -47.85 -24.65
CA MET A 1 19.46 -46.86 -23.59
C MET A 1 18.48 -45.73 -23.88
N GLU A 2 17.28 -45.84 -23.32
CA GLU A 2 16.22 -44.86 -23.52
C GLU A 2 16.58 -43.63 -22.69
N LEU A 3 16.82 -42.49 -23.35
CA LEU A 3 16.97 -41.22 -22.68
C LEU A 3 15.58 -40.85 -22.18
N GLU A 4 15.35 -40.98 -20.88
CA GLU A 4 14.19 -40.39 -20.20
C GLU A 4 14.24 -38.88 -20.45
N VAL A 5 13.48 -38.44 -21.45
CA VAL A 5 13.24 -37.01 -21.70
C VAL A 5 12.35 -36.57 -20.54
N ALA A 6 12.94 -35.93 -19.54
CA ALA A 6 12.21 -35.33 -18.42
C ALA A 6 11.09 -34.48 -19.00
N SER A 7 9.87 -34.66 -18.51
CA SER A 7 8.74 -33.86 -18.98
C SER A 7 8.97 -32.40 -18.58
N ASP A 8 8.46 -31.45 -19.36
CA ASP A 8 8.59 -30.02 -19.06
C ASP A 8 8.09 -29.67 -17.63
N GLY A 9 7.12 -30.43 -17.12
CA GLY A 9 6.62 -30.29 -15.76
C GLY A 9 7.62 -30.69 -14.69
N ASP A 10 8.44 -31.72 -14.94
CA ASP A 10 9.48 -32.17 -14.01
C ASP A 10 10.66 -31.19 -13.98
N VAL A 11 10.97 -30.60 -15.14
CA VAL A 11 12.00 -29.54 -15.27
C VAL A 11 11.55 -28.29 -14.52
N TYR A 12 10.28 -27.90 -14.64
CA TYR A 12 9.72 -26.77 -13.90
C TYR A 12 9.72 -27.02 -12.38
N ALA A 13 9.22 -28.18 -11.93
CA ALA A 13 9.16 -28.52 -10.50
C ALA A 13 10.56 -28.52 -9.86
N ARG A 14 11.56 -29.08 -10.56
CA ARG A 14 12.95 -29.09 -10.09
C ARG A 14 13.53 -27.67 -10.03
N SER A 15 13.28 -26.85 -11.05
CA SER A 15 13.74 -25.45 -11.08
C SER A 15 13.12 -24.62 -9.95
N LEU A 16 11.84 -24.86 -9.62
CA LEU A 16 11.16 -24.21 -8.50
C LEU A 16 11.76 -24.61 -7.14
N GLN A 17 12.07 -25.90 -6.97
CA GLN A 17 12.68 -26.42 -5.75
C GLN A 17 14.11 -25.90 -5.56
N GLU A 18 14.89 -25.80 -6.64
CA GLU A 18 16.23 -25.21 -6.62
C GLU A 18 16.19 -23.72 -6.28
N ALA A 19 15.28 -22.95 -6.90
CA ALA A 19 15.08 -21.55 -6.58
C ALA A 19 14.69 -21.35 -5.11
N ARG A 20 13.82 -22.22 -4.56
CA ARG A 20 13.46 -22.20 -3.13
C ARG A 20 14.69 -22.42 -2.25
N TRP A 21 15.58 -23.32 -2.62
CA TRP A 21 16.83 -23.56 -1.89
C TRP A 21 17.77 -22.36 -1.97
N ASP A 22 17.89 -21.72 -3.13
CA ASP A 22 18.68 -20.51 -3.31
C ASP A 22 18.13 -19.32 -2.47
N ILE A 23 16.80 -19.18 -2.35
CA ILE A 23 16.16 -18.19 -1.45
C ILE A 23 16.50 -18.48 0.03
N LEU A 24 16.40 -19.75 0.44
CA LEU A 24 16.61 -20.16 1.83
C LEU A 24 18.08 -20.05 2.28
N GLN A 25 19.04 -19.99 1.34
CA GLN A 25 20.46 -19.78 1.67
C GLN A 25 20.77 -18.37 2.18
N GLY A 26 19.89 -17.39 1.95
CA GLY A 26 19.74 -16.16 2.74
C GLY A 26 21.04 -15.42 3.09
N LEU A 27 21.86 -15.08 2.10
CA LEU A 27 23.09 -14.31 2.33
C LEU A 27 22.85 -12.81 2.20
N ASN A 28 22.05 -12.39 1.20
CA ASN A 28 21.70 -10.99 0.95
C ASN A 28 20.54 -10.94 -0.04
N VAL A 29 19.38 -10.45 0.39
CA VAL A 29 18.14 -10.36 -0.40
C VAL A 29 18.38 -9.81 -1.82
N ALA A 30 19.16 -8.74 -1.98
CA ALA A 30 19.42 -8.15 -3.30
C ALA A 30 20.31 -9.03 -4.20
N LYS A 31 21.25 -9.77 -3.61
CA LYS A 31 22.09 -10.73 -4.35
C LYS A 31 21.33 -12.02 -4.66
N ASP A 32 20.53 -12.50 -3.72
CA ASP A 32 19.73 -13.72 -3.85
C ASP A 32 18.67 -13.54 -4.94
N TRP A 33 18.00 -12.38 -4.98
CA TRP A 33 17.08 -12.04 -6.07
C TRP A 33 17.75 -11.95 -7.44
N ARG A 34 18.94 -11.34 -7.52
CA ARG A 34 19.68 -11.25 -8.78
C ARG A 34 20.07 -12.64 -9.28
N ARG A 35 20.50 -13.52 -8.36
CA ARG A 35 20.88 -14.90 -8.67
C ARG A 35 19.68 -15.71 -9.17
N ILE A 36 18.49 -15.49 -8.61
CA ILE A 36 17.23 -16.12 -9.08
C ILE A 36 16.85 -15.59 -10.47
N GLU A 37 16.93 -14.27 -10.69
CA GLU A 37 16.67 -13.64 -12.00
C GLU A 37 17.61 -14.19 -13.09
N GLU A 38 18.88 -14.43 -12.76
CA GLU A 38 19.89 -14.97 -13.68
C GLU A 38 19.74 -16.48 -13.94
N ARG A 39 19.38 -17.27 -12.92
CA ARG A 39 19.28 -18.75 -13.02
C ARG A 39 17.93 -19.24 -13.52
N HIS A 40 16.87 -18.48 -13.31
CA HIS A 40 15.50 -18.94 -13.50
C HIS A 40 14.70 -17.93 -14.32
N PRO A 41 14.77 -18.01 -15.66
CA PRO A 41 14.11 -17.05 -16.57
C PRO A 41 12.61 -16.91 -16.36
N PHE A 42 11.94 -17.95 -15.82
CA PHE A 42 10.50 -17.92 -15.54
C PHE A 42 10.12 -16.95 -14.40
N PHE A 43 11.03 -16.60 -13.50
CA PHE A 43 10.77 -15.57 -12.48
C PHE A 43 10.91 -14.15 -13.02
N ARG A 44 11.44 -13.97 -14.24
CA ARG A 44 11.70 -12.63 -14.80
C ARG A 44 10.42 -11.80 -14.88
N ASP A 45 9.32 -12.40 -15.32
CA ASP A 45 8.04 -11.72 -15.45
C ASP A 45 7.44 -11.37 -14.07
N VAL A 46 7.53 -12.28 -13.11
CA VAL A 46 7.09 -12.06 -11.72
C VAL A 46 7.89 -10.93 -11.06
N ILE A 47 9.21 -10.92 -11.22
CA ILE A 47 10.09 -9.86 -10.69
C ILE A 47 9.79 -8.52 -11.35
N LEU A 48 9.56 -8.53 -12.67
CA LEU A 48 9.24 -7.33 -13.43
C LEU A 48 7.89 -6.75 -12.97
N ASP A 49 6.90 -7.61 -12.73
CA ASP A 49 5.60 -7.20 -12.21
C ASP A 49 5.71 -6.67 -10.78
N ALA A 50 6.38 -7.37 -9.86
CA ALA A 50 6.63 -6.90 -8.51
C ALA A 50 7.34 -5.54 -8.46
N ARG A 51 8.33 -5.31 -9.34
CA ARG A 51 9.00 -4.00 -9.49
C ARG A 51 8.03 -2.92 -9.99
N ARG A 52 7.09 -3.25 -10.88
CA ARG A 52 6.06 -2.31 -11.34
C ARG A 52 5.08 -1.97 -10.22
N GLN A 53 4.58 -2.98 -9.53
CA GLN A 53 3.68 -2.81 -8.38
C GLN A 53 4.32 -1.94 -7.29
N ALA A 54 5.57 -2.23 -6.91
CA ALA A 54 6.29 -1.42 -5.92
C ALA A 54 6.43 0.05 -6.34
N LYS A 55 6.70 0.32 -7.63
CA LYS A 55 6.79 1.69 -8.17
C LYS A 55 5.43 2.39 -8.16
N LEU A 56 4.36 1.69 -8.52
CA LEU A 56 2.99 2.23 -8.48
C LEU A 56 2.63 2.61 -7.06
N LEU A 57 2.84 1.69 -6.11
CA LEU A 57 2.56 1.92 -4.69
C LEU A 57 3.37 3.11 -4.13
N ALA A 58 4.67 3.18 -4.41
CA ALA A 58 5.51 4.31 -4.01
C ALA A 58 5.00 5.64 -4.59
N SER A 59 4.54 5.62 -5.85
CA SER A 59 3.97 6.81 -6.50
C SER A 59 2.66 7.25 -5.83
N VAL A 60 1.81 6.30 -5.44
CA VAL A 60 0.55 6.57 -4.74
C VAL A 60 0.80 7.14 -3.35
N LEU A 61 1.72 6.55 -2.58
CA LEU A 61 2.09 7.05 -1.25
C LEU A 61 2.65 8.48 -1.34
N ALA A 62 3.56 8.75 -2.28
CA ALA A 62 4.12 10.07 -2.49
C ALA A 62 3.06 11.11 -2.96
N ALA A 63 2.17 10.72 -3.88
CA ALA A 63 1.08 11.59 -4.34
C ALA A 63 0.10 11.92 -3.21
N THR A 64 -0.24 10.93 -2.38
CA THR A 64 -1.11 11.10 -1.22
C THR A 64 -0.46 11.99 -0.17
N GLU A 65 0.85 11.80 0.10
CA GLU A 65 1.60 12.63 1.03
C GLU A 65 1.61 14.09 0.59
N PHE A 66 1.98 14.33 -0.67
CA PHE A 66 1.99 15.66 -1.26
C PHE A 66 0.61 16.34 -1.16
N PHE A 67 -0.46 15.60 -1.47
CA PHE A 67 -1.83 16.10 -1.40
C PHE A 67 -2.22 16.48 0.03
N LEU A 68 -1.97 15.61 1.02
CA LEU A 68 -2.27 15.85 2.42
C LEU A 68 -1.45 17.02 2.99
N GLN A 69 -0.16 17.11 2.66
CA GLN A 69 0.68 18.26 3.04
C GLN A 69 0.09 19.57 2.51
N ARG A 70 -0.40 19.57 1.27
CA ARG A 70 -0.99 20.77 0.68
C ARG A 70 -2.36 21.09 1.29
N LEU A 71 -3.20 20.10 1.56
CA LEU A 71 -4.46 20.30 2.27
C LEU A 71 -4.24 20.90 3.65
N LEU A 72 -3.29 20.38 4.42
CA LEU A 72 -2.94 20.94 5.73
C LEU A 72 -2.51 22.40 5.63
N TRP A 73 -1.62 22.70 4.67
CA TRP A 73 -1.22 24.08 4.42
C TRP A 73 -2.41 24.98 4.10
N CYS A 74 -3.38 24.50 3.31
CA CYS A 74 -4.58 25.27 3.01
C CYS A 74 -5.49 25.49 4.24
N CYS A 75 -5.60 24.50 5.12
CA CYS A 75 -6.33 24.61 6.39
C CYS A 75 -5.66 25.61 7.35
N GLU A 76 -4.32 25.60 7.43
CA GLU A 76 -3.56 26.51 8.30
C GLU A 76 -3.60 27.97 7.83
N ASN A 77 -3.85 28.20 6.54
CA ASN A 77 -3.93 29.55 5.95
C ASN A 77 -5.37 29.98 5.63
N ASP A 78 -6.40 29.32 6.19
CA ASP A 78 -7.84 29.60 6.00
C ASP A 78 -8.33 29.63 4.54
N THR A 79 -7.58 29.00 3.63
CA THR A 79 -7.95 28.91 2.21
C THR A 79 -8.84 27.69 1.89
N ALA A 80 -9.03 26.78 2.86
CA ALA A 80 -9.82 25.55 2.73
C ALA A 80 -11.03 25.44 3.68
N SER A 81 -11.36 26.50 4.41
CA SER A 81 -12.22 26.47 5.61
C SER A 81 -13.64 25.92 5.39
N SER A 82 -14.13 25.84 4.14
CA SER A 82 -15.49 25.39 3.86
C SER A 82 -15.66 23.92 3.50
N PHE A 83 -14.58 23.17 3.20
CA PHE A 83 -14.72 21.83 2.59
C PHE A 83 -13.92 20.70 3.25
N VAL A 84 -13.04 20.98 4.21
CA VAL A 84 -12.33 19.92 4.95
C VAL A 84 -11.95 20.35 6.37
N ASP A 85 -12.07 19.43 7.32
CA ASP A 85 -11.67 19.62 8.72
C ASP A 85 -10.16 19.34 8.88
N ALA A 86 -9.43 20.31 9.43
CA ALA A 86 -8.00 20.20 9.72
C ALA A 86 -7.66 19.01 10.63
N ILE A 87 -8.54 18.66 11.58
CA ILE A 87 -8.34 17.50 12.47
C ILE A 87 -8.35 16.21 11.64
N LYS A 88 -9.32 16.08 10.74
CA LYS A 88 -9.44 14.92 9.85
C LYS A 88 -8.22 14.78 8.93
N VAL A 89 -7.72 15.89 8.36
CA VAL A 89 -6.51 15.85 7.52
C VAL A 89 -5.27 15.43 8.33
N LYS A 90 -5.15 15.85 9.59
CA LYS A 90 -4.07 15.39 10.48
C LYS A 90 -4.15 13.89 10.76
N GLN A 91 -5.36 13.36 10.98
CA GLN A 91 -5.58 11.91 11.13
C GLN A 91 -5.18 11.14 9.88
N TRP A 92 -5.60 11.60 8.69
CA TRP A 92 -5.19 11.00 7.42
C TRP A 92 -3.67 10.99 7.22
N ARG A 93 -2.99 12.08 7.59
CA ARG A 93 -1.53 12.14 7.53
C ARG A 93 -0.88 11.15 8.49
N ALA A 94 -1.42 10.98 9.70
CA ALA A 94 -0.93 9.99 10.65
C ALA A 94 -1.13 8.56 10.12
N SER A 95 -2.29 8.25 9.55
CA SER A 95 -2.57 6.96 8.88
C SER A 95 -1.61 6.71 7.71
N LEU A 96 -1.37 7.72 6.86
CA LEU A 96 -0.40 7.59 5.76
C LEU A 96 1.01 7.26 6.26
N ALA A 97 1.40 7.85 7.38
CA ALA A 97 2.72 7.61 7.96
C ALA A 97 2.86 6.16 8.47
N VAL A 98 1.79 5.54 8.96
CA VAL A 98 1.73 4.09 9.26
C VAL A 98 1.94 3.28 7.98
N PHE A 99 1.22 3.59 6.90
CA PHE A 99 1.38 2.87 5.62
C PHE A 99 2.81 2.96 5.08
N ILE A 100 3.44 4.13 5.11
CA ILE A 100 4.83 4.31 4.67
C ILE A 100 5.76 3.39 5.48
N SER A 101 5.62 3.36 6.80
CA SER A 101 6.42 2.49 7.70
C SER A 101 6.26 1.00 7.38
N LEU A 102 5.01 0.59 7.16
CA LEU A 102 4.66 -0.79 6.86
C LEU A 102 5.23 -1.25 5.52
N TYR A 103 5.14 -0.42 4.49
CA TYR A 103 5.65 -0.76 3.16
C TYR A 103 7.17 -0.58 3.02
N GLU A 104 7.82 0.17 3.92
CA GLU A 104 9.28 0.19 4.03
C GLU A 104 9.82 -1.11 4.63
N SER A 105 9.09 -1.70 5.59
CA SER A 105 9.49 -2.90 6.31
C SER A 105 9.00 -4.21 5.68
N SER A 106 7.93 -4.18 4.89
CA SER A 106 7.33 -5.37 4.29
C SER A 106 6.72 -5.13 2.91
N PRO A 107 6.94 -6.01 1.92
CA PRO A 107 6.21 -5.95 0.65
C PRO A 107 4.73 -6.31 0.79
N VAL A 108 4.38 -7.12 1.81
CA VAL A 108 3.01 -7.54 2.13
C VAL A 108 2.79 -7.28 3.62
N PRO A 109 2.32 -6.08 4.01
CA PRO A 109 2.08 -5.79 5.41
C PRO A 109 0.80 -6.47 5.89
N THR A 110 0.88 -7.14 7.03
CA THR A 110 -0.26 -7.82 7.64
C THR A 110 -1.04 -6.86 8.55
N ARG A 111 -2.31 -7.16 8.78
CA ARG A 111 -3.18 -6.60 9.82
C ARG A 111 -2.53 -6.60 11.20
N ALA A 112 -1.81 -7.66 11.56
CA ALA A 112 -1.09 -7.71 12.83
C ALA A 112 -0.04 -6.59 12.92
N ARG A 113 0.75 -6.39 11.85
CA ARG A 113 1.72 -5.29 11.76
C ARG A 113 1.04 -3.93 11.76
N TRP A 114 -0.08 -3.79 11.05
CA TRP A 114 -0.89 -2.57 11.08
C TRP A 114 -1.31 -2.18 12.50
N VAL A 115 -1.83 -3.13 13.28
CA VAL A 115 -2.27 -2.87 14.66
C VAL A 115 -1.10 -2.44 15.54
N VAL A 116 0.05 -3.11 15.43
CA VAL A 116 1.25 -2.76 16.18
C VAL A 116 1.74 -1.35 15.83
N GLU A 117 1.98 -1.08 14.55
CA GLU A 117 2.51 0.21 14.07
C GLU A 117 1.54 1.38 14.36
N SER A 118 0.23 1.14 14.23
CA SER A 118 -0.79 2.15 14.54
C SER A 118 -0.80 2.51 16.02
N ARG A 119 -0.59 1.53 16.90
CA ARG A 119 -0.57 1.74 18.35
C ARG A 119 0.68 2.50 18.79
N GLU A 120 1.85 2.11 18.27
CA GLU A 120 3.12 2.80 18.57
C GLU A 120 3.09 4.29 18.17
N ARG A 121 2.39 4.61 17.08
CA ARG A 121 2.23 6.01 16.62
C ARG A 121 1.09 6.76 17.33
N ALA A 122 0.09 6.06 17.85
CA ALA A 122 -1.01 6.68 18.61
C ALA A 122 -0.56 7.23 19.98
N ASP A 123 0.43 6.59 20.62
CA ASP A 123 1.04 7.05 21.88
C ASP A 123 1.81 8.39 21.74
N GLY A 124 1.92 8.92 20.51
CA GLY A 124 2.74 10.07 20.16
C GLY A 124 2.03 11.30 19.58
N THR A 125 0.74 11.58 19.88
CA THR A 125 0.01 12.87 19.62
C THR A 125 -1.09 12.86 18.54
N CYS A 126 -1.49 11.72 17.95
CA CYS A 126 -2.70 11.69 17.12
C CYS A 126 -3.33 10.29 17.12
N VAL A 127 -4.53 10.16 17.69
CA VAL A 127 -5.30 8.92 17.62
C VAL A 127 -5.66 8.71 16.16
N VAL A 128 -4.99 7.76 15.50
CA VAL A 128 -5.50 7.17 14.27
C VAL A 128 -6.75 6.42 14.69
N SER A 129 -7.93 7.03 14.49
CA SER A 129 -9.19 6.37 14.76
C SER A 129 -9.25 5.10 13.89
N VAL A 130 -9.20 3.96 14.54
CA VAL A 130 -9.41 2.63 13.94
C VAL A 130 -10.85 2.50 13.42
N ASP A 131 -11.75 3.37 13.90
CA ASP A 131 -13.17 3.39 13.58
C ASP A 131 -13.58 4.67 12.84
N GLY A 132 -13.94 4.50 11.57
CA GLY A 132 -14.77 5.42 10.81
C GLY A 132 -15.86 4.62 10.10
N ASP A 133 -17.06 4.64 10.69
CA ASP A 133 -18.37 4.12 10.25
C ASP A 133 -18.57 2.59 10.09
N GLU A 134 -18.96 2.00 11.22
CA GLU A 134 -19.98 0.95 11.46
C GLU A 134 -20.55 0.16 10.27
N ASN A 135 -20.14 -1.13 10.13
CA ASN A 135 -21.07 -2.29 10.15
C ASN A 135 -20.37 -3.66 10.25
N TYR A 136 -19.30 -3.79 11.03
CA TYR A 136 -18.78 -5.11 11.42
C TYR A 136 -18.70 -5.18 12.93
N ASN A 137 -19.42 -6.15 13.49
CA ASN A 137 -19.62 -6.44 14.90
C ASN A 137 -18.54 -5.89 15.85
N ILE A 138 -19.01 -5.18 16.87
CA ILE A 138 -18.37 -4.98 18.17
C ILE A 138 -17.58 -6.23 18.55
N TYR A 139 -16.26 -6.17 18.41
CA TYR A 139 -15.37 -7.10 19.09
C TYR A 139 -15.27 -6.61 20.53
N ASP A 140 -16.06 -7.26 21.38
CA ASP A 140 -15.99 -7.18 22.83
C ASP A 140 -14.53 -7.38 23.28
N HIS A 141 -13.92 -6.32 23.80
CA HIS A 141 -12.51 -6.28 24.24
C HIS A 141 -12.19 -7.22 25.41
N ASN A 142 -13.17 -7.97 25.92
CA ASN A 142 -12.98 -9.00 26.94
C ASN A 142 -12.86 -10.43 26.40
N LYS A 143 -12.92 -10.64 25.08
CA LYS A 143 -12.47 -11.90 24.48
C LYS A 143 -11.04 -11.74 24.02
N VAL A 144 -10.11 -12.34 24.77
CA VAL A 144 -8.89 -12.92 24.21
C VAL A 144 -9.33 -14.00 23.22
N GLY A 145 -9.83 -13.56 22.06
CA GLY A 145 -10.19 -14.39 20.94
C GLY A 145 -8.91 -14.85 20.26
N SER A 146 -8.84 -16.14 20.00
CA SER A 146 -7.75 -16.87 19.35
C SER A 146 -6.82 -16.02 18.51
N MET A 147 -5.53 -16.14 18.81
CA MET A 147 -4.43 -15.74 17.93
C MET A 147 -4.50 -16.42 16.54
N ASP A 148 -5.40 -17.39 16.36
CA ASP A 148 -5.56 -18.23 15.16
C ASP A 148 -6.28 -17.54 13.97
N ASP A 149 -6.89 -16.35 14.14
CA ASP A 149 -7.56 -15.62 13.04
C ASP A 149 -6.59 -14.77 12.18
N PHE A 150 -5.28 -14.81 12.46
CA PHE A 150 -4.24 -14.05 11.73
C PHE A 150 -3.35 -14.91 10.82
N ASP A 151 -3.50 -16.24 10.85
CA ASP A 151 -2.56 -17.15 10.18
C ASP A 151 -2.64 -17.11 8.65
N ASP A 152 -3.74 -16.59 8.07
CA ASP A 152 -3.97 -16.46 6.62
C ASP A 152 -4.11 -14.99 6.16
N ASP A 153 -3.31 -14.08 6.69
CA ASP A 153 -3.32 -12.68 6.29
C ASP A 153 -2.42 -12.42 5.06
N ASP A 154 -3.05 -12.35 3.89
CA ASP A 154 -2.43 -12.05 2.60
C ASP A 154 -2.12 -10.57 2.37
N GLY A 155 -2.36 -9.70 3.36
CA GLY A 155 -2.15 -8.25 3.28
C GLY A 155 -3.30 -7.47 2.63
N SER A 156 -4.36 -8.14 2.17
CA SER A 156 -5.55 -7.51 1.58
C SER A 156 -6.22 -6.50 2.52
N PHE A 157 -6.15 -6.73 3.83
CA PHE A 157 -6.65 -5.78 4.84
C PHE A 157 -5.94 -4.43 4.74
N VAL A 158 -4.61 -4.43 4.69
CA VAL A 158 -3.82 -3.19 4.65
C VAL A 158 -4.01 -2.49 3.31
N GLU A 159 -4.08 -3.24 2.21
CA GLU A 159 -4.37 -2.67 0.89
C GLU A 159 -5.75 -2.01 0.84
N THR A 160 -6.79 -2.65 1.41
CA THR A 160 -8.15 -2.11 1.47
C THR A 160 -8.17 -0.80 2.28
N ARG A 161 -7.50 -0.76 3.43
CA ARG A 161 -7.39 0.46 4.24
C ARG A 161 -6.65 1.58 3.51
N LEU A 162 -5.63 1.27 2.73
CA LEU A 162 -4.96 2.26 1.89
C LEU A 162 -5.90 2.80 0.81
N LYS A 163 -6.65 1.92 0.14
CA LYS A 163 -7.66 2.32 -0.86
C LYS A 163 -8.72 3.23 -0.24
N ASP A 164 -9.21 2.93 0.95
CA ASP A 164 -10.18 3.76 1.67
C ASP A 164 -9.62 5.17 1.94
N LEU A 165 -8.38 5.27 2.42
CA LEU A 165 -7.72 6.56 2.65
C LEU A 165 -7.59 7.36 1.35
N VAL A 166 -7.15 6.70 0.27
CA VAL A 166 -7.01 7.32 -1.05
C VAL A 166 -8.36 7.79 -1.59
N LEU A 167 -9.42 6.99 -1.45
CA LEU A 167 -10.79 7.37 -1.86
C LEU A 167 -11.30 8.59 -1.09
N GLN A 168 -11.05 8.65 0.22
CA GLN A 168 -11.39 9.81 1.03
C GLN A 168 -10.63 11.07 0.57
N CYS A 169 -9.34 10.94 0.27
CA CYS A 169 -8.54 12.02 -0.30
C CYS A 169 -9.05 12.48 -1.67
N LEU A 170 -9.42 11.54 -2.55
CA LEU A 170 -9.98 11.82 -3.87
C LEU A 170 -11.32 12.57 -3.79
N ALA A 171 -12.20 12.20 -2.85
CA ALA A 171 -13.48 12.87 -2.66
C ALA A 171 -13.28 14.37 -2.34
N ILE A 172 -12.36 14.68 -1.43
CA ILE A 172 -12.01 16.07 -1.09
C ILE A 172 -11.27 16.75 -2.25
N GLY A 173 -10.33 16.06 -2.89
CA GLY A 173 -9.55 16.59 -4.00
C GLY A 173 -10.42 17.01 -5.19
N ARG A 174 -11.48 16.25 -5.49
CA ARG A 174 -12.46 16.59 -6.54
C ARG A 174 -13.24 17.86 -6.20
N ILE A 175 -13.60 18.07 -4.95
CA ILE A 175 -14.26 19.31 -4.50
C ILE A 175 -13.29 20.48 -4.64
N TRP A 176 -12.06 20.31 -4.16
CA TRP A 176 -11.04 21.35 -4.19
C TRP A 176 -10.62 21.73 -5.61
N CYS A 177 -10.48 20.77 -6.53
CA CYS A 177 -10.16 21.05 -7.93
C CYS A 177 -11.22 21.87 -8.66
N ARG A 178 -12.50 21.80 -8.26
CA ARG A 178 -13.56 22.65 -8.82
C ARG A 178 -13.43 24.11 -8.40
N GLN A 179 -12.71 24.37 -7.31
CA GLN A 179 -12.46 25.72 -6.77
C GLN A 179 -11.13 26.32 -7.25
N LEU A 180 -10.22 25.48 -7.75
CA LEU A 180 -8.90 25.91 -8.23
C LEU A 180 -8.97 26.39 -9.69
N GLY A 181 -8.39 27.56 -9.96
CA GLY A 181 -8.20 28.08 -11.32
C GLY A 181 -7.34 27.15 -12.19
N GLU A 182 -7.56 27.17 -13.51
CA GLU A 182 -6.88 26.27 -14.44
C GLU A 182 -5.37 26.54 -14.57
N GLU A 183 -4.96 27.81 -14.41
CA GLU A 183 -3.60 28.28 -14.74
C GLU A 183 -2.58 28.23 -13.59
N ASP A 184 -2.99 27.86 -12.38
CA ASP A 184 -2.06 27.77 -11.25
C ASP A 184 -1.16 26.52 -11.39
N LYS A 185 0.17 26.73 -11.43
CA LYS A 185 1.18 25.65 -11.41
C LYS A 185 0.95 24.67 -10.27
N MET A 186 0.47 25.15 -9.13
CA MET A 186 0.16 24.30 -7.99
C MET A 186 -1.08 23.44 -8.23
N ALA A 187 -2.11 24.01 -8.86
CA ALA A 187 -3.31 23.26 -9.25
C ALA A 187 -2.98 22.13 -10.23
N VAL A 188 -2.04 22.33 -11.17
CA VAL A 188 -1.56 21.26 -12.06
C VAL A 188 -0.95 20.10 -11.28
N LYS A 189 -0.11 20.39 -10.27
CA LYS A 189 0.51 19.34 -9.43
C LYS A 189 -0.53 18.59 -8.59
N VAL A 190 -1.52 19.30 -8.03
CA VAL A 190 -2.62 18.68 -7.27
C VAL A 190 -3.44 17.76 -8.18
N ARG A 191 -3.80 18.21 -9.39
CA ARG A 191 -4.52 17.36 -10.37
C ARG A 191 -3.71 16.13 -10.77
N HIS A 192 -2.40 16.27 -10.95
CA HIS A 192 -1.52 15.14 -11.23
C HIS A 192 -1.49 14.12 -10.09
N ALA A 193 -1.35 14.58 -8.83
CA ALA A 193 -1.40 13.71 -7.66
C ALA A 193 -2.75 12.97 -7.57
N LEU A 194 -3.87 13.67 -7.81
CA LEU A 194 -5.21 13.07 -7.85
C LEU A 194 -5.35 12.06 -8.98
N SER A 195 -4.74 12.29 -10.14
CA SER A 195 -4.75 11.31 -11.22
C SER A 195 -4.00 10.02 -10.87
N VAL A 196 -2.88 10.11 -10.14
CA VAL A 196 -2.13 8.92 -9.66
C VAL A 196 -2.95 8.15 -8.63
N MET A 197 -3.56 8.87 -7.68
CA MET A 197 -4.46 8.31 -6.68
C MET A 197 -5.71 7.64 -7.30
N ASP A 198 -6.33 8.26 -8.30
CA ASP A 198 -7.53 7.76 -8.99
C ASP A 198 -7.24 6.45 -9.75
N ALA A 199 -6.07 6.38 -10.42
CA ALA A 199 -5.64 5.18 -11.12
C ALA A 199 -5.40 3.98 -10.19
N PHE A 200 -5.02 4.22 -8.93
CA PHE A 200 -4.86 3.18 -7.92
C PHE A 200 -6.19 2.74 -7.30
N ALA A 201 -7.07 3.70 -6.98
CA ALA A 201 -8.34 3.39 -6.32
C ALA A 201 -9.37 2.74 -7.26
N ALA A 202 -9.31 3.04 -8.56
CA ALA A 202 -10.16 2.45 -9.58
C ALA A 202 -9.31 2.11 -10.82
N PRO A 203 -8.61 0.96 -10.82
CA PRO A 203 -7.85 0.50 -11.96
C PRO A 203 -8.77 0.42 -13.19
N LYS A 204 -8.49 1.23 -14.22
CA LYS A 204 -9.28 1.24 -15.47
C LYS A 204 -8.98 0.05 -16.37
N THR A 205 -7.92 -0.69 -16.05
CA THR A 205 -7.53 -1.93 -16.71
C THR A 205 -8.05 -3.09 -15.90
N LEU A 206 -8.87 -3.94 -16.52
CA LEU A 206 -9.29 -5.23 -15.99
C LEU A 206 -8.05 -5.99 -15.50
N ASP A 207 -8.01 -6.28 -14.20
CA ASP A 207 -7.13 -7.28 -13.63
C ASP A 207 -7.42 -8.61 -14.36
N TRP A 208 -6.37 -9.22 -14.93
CA TRP A 208 -6.40 -10.54 -15.56
C TRP A 208 -5.88 -11.59 -14.60
#